data_AF-A0A401U3M7-F1
#
_entry.id   AF-A0A401U3M7-F1
#
_cell.length_a   1.000
_cell.length_b   1.000
_cell.length_c   1.000
_cell.angle_alpha   90.00
_cell.angle_beta   90.00
_cell.angle_gamma   90.00
#
_symmetry.space_group_name_H-M   'P 1'
#
loop_
_entity.id
_entity.type
_entity.pdbx_description
1 polymer ?
#
loop_
_entity_poly.entity_id
_entity_poly.type
_entity_poly.pdbx_seq_one_letter_code
_entity_poly.pdbx_strand_id
1 'polypeptide(L)'
;GALISDVGRADAQCRAVMEPHIESFIAKVAETFDDDDDSRAILAVSAMVGALAISRVLTDSRRSDAVLRTVRDGIVAMASDE
;
A
#
# COMPACT_ATOMS: atom_id res chain seq x y z
N GLY A 1 5.16 -10.17 14.49
CA GLY A 1 4.64 -9.69 13.21
C GLY A 1 5.68 -9.97 12.15
N ALA A 2 5.34 -10.75 11.13
CA ALA A 2 6.22 -10.97 10.00
C ALA A 2 6.22 -9.72 9.11
N LEU A 3 7.39 -9.29 8.62
CA LEU A 3 7.48 -8.22 7.63
C LEU A 3 6.83 -8.73 6.34
N ILE A 4 6.20 -7.84 5.56
CA ILE A 4 5.50 -8.25 4.34
C ILE A 4 6.43 -8.96 3.33
N SER A 5 7.73 -8.62 3.37
CA SER A 5 8.82 -9.30 2.64
C SER A 5 9.03 -10.75 3.06
N ASP A 6 8.80 -11.04 4.34
CA ASP A 6 9.00 -12.37 4.92
C ASP A 6 7.79 -13.24 4.64
N VAL A 7 6.57 -12.68 4.75
CA VAL A 7 5.31 -13.36 4.37
C VAL A 7 5.32 -13.74 2.89
N GLY A 8 5.80 -12.86 2.01
CA GLY A 8 5.91 -13.16 0.58
C GLY A 8 6.86 -14.32 0.23
N ARG A 9 7.82 -14.62 1.13
CA ARG A 9 8.75 -15.75 1.00
C ARG A 9 8.39 -16.96 1.86
N ALA A 10 7.34 -16.84 2.68
CA ALA A 10 6.93 -17.87 3.62
C ALA A 10 6.09 -18.96 2.94
N ASP A 11 5.87 -20.05 3.67
CA ASP A 11 5.00 -21.14 3.25
C ASP A 11 3.56 -20.69 2.98
N ALA A 12 2.77 -21.57 2.36
CA ALA A 12 1.38 -21.28 2.02
C ALA A 12 0.52 -20.94 3.25
N GLN A 13 0.87 -21.45 4.44
CA GLN A 13 0.10 -21.22 5.66
C GLN A 13 0.26 -19.77 6.16
N CYS A 14 1.48 -19.23 6.13
CA CYS A 14 1.73 -17.83 6.47
C CYS A 14 1.03 -16.86 5.49
N ARG A 15 1.02 -17.18 4.19
CA ARG A 15 0.30 -16.38 3.19
C ARG A 15 -1.21 -16.41 3.41
N ALA A 16 -1.78 -17.58 3.69
CA ALA A 16 -3.20 -17.76 3.96
C ALA A 16 -3.71 -16.97 5.18
N VAL A 17 -2.85 -16.75 6.19
CA VAL A 17 -3.21 -15.91 7.35
C VAL A 17 -3.20 -14.42 6.99
N MET A 18 -2.27 -13.97 6.15
CA MET A 18 -2.12 -12.55 5.83
C MET A 18 -3.08 -12.07 4.73
N GLU A 19 -3.43 -12.94 3.79
CA GLU A 19 -4.30 -12.62 2.65
C GLU A 19 -5.61 -11.94 3.07
N PRO A 20 -6.41 -12.46 4.02
CA PRO A 20 -7.65 -11.79 4.44
C PRO A 20 -7.44 -10.38 5.00
N HIS A 21 -6.29 -10.11 5.61
CA HIS A 21 -5.97 -8.78 6.14
C HIS A 21 -5.64 -7.78 5.02
N ILE A 22 -4.95 -8.22 3.98
CA ILE A 22 -4.66 -7.40 2.80
C ILE A 22 -5.95 -7.12 2.02
N GLU A 23 -6.77 -8.14 1.79
CA GLU A 23 -8.09 -7.98 1.13
C GLU A 23 -8.99 -7.02 1.92
N SER A 24 -9.07 -7.18 3.25
CA SER A 24 -9.83 -6.25 4.10
C SER A 24 -9.28 -4.83 4.08
N PHE A 25 -7.97 -4.65 3.86
CA PHE A 25 -7.38 -3.32 3.77
C PHE A 25 -7.68 -2.66 2.42
N ILE A 26 -7.63 -3.43 1.33
CA ILE A 26 -8.03 -2.97 -0.01
C ILE A 26 -9.50 -2.55 0.01
N ALA A 27 -10.40 -3.40 0.53
CA ALA A 27 -11.83 -3.09 0.58
C ALA A 27 -12.13 -1.78 1.33
N LYS A 28 -11.48 -1.54 2.49
CA LYS A 28 -11.63 -0.28 3.25
C LYS A 28 -11.15 0.94 2.49
N VAL A 29 -10.11 0.78 1.66
CA VAL A 29 -9.60 1.87 0.84
C VAL A 29 -10.53 2.11 -0.36
N ALA A 30 -11.13 1.05 -0.92
CA ALA A 30 -12.12 1.16 -1.99
C ALA A 30 -13.34 1.99 -1.60
N GLU A 31 -13.79 1.90 -0.34
CA GLU A 31 -14.85 2.76 0.23
C GLU A 31 -14.56 4.26 0.09
N THR A 32 -13.29 4.67 -0.11
CA THR A 32 -12.90 6.08 -0.27
C THR A 32 -12.95 6.56 -1.72
N PHE A 33 -12.88 5.65 -2.69
CA PHE A 33 -12.76 6.01 -4.12
C PHE A 33 -14.10 5.98 -4.88
N ASP A 34 -15.16 5.41 -4.31
CA ASP A 34 -16.49 5.27 -4.94
C ASP A 34 -16.42 4.70 -6.39
N ASP A 35 -15.53 3.72 -6.58
CA ASP A 35 -15.34 3.05 -7.86
C ASP A 35 -16.26 1.83 -8.03
N ASP A 36 -16.57 1.53 -9.30
CA ASP A 36 -17.21 0.27 -9.70
C ASP A 36 -16.31 -0.96 -9.48
N ASP A 37 -15.00 -0.77 -9.33
CA ASP A 37 -14.01 -1.83 -9.08
C ASP A 37 -12.88 -1.43 -8.12
N ASP A 38 -12.10 -2.39 -7.63
CA ASP A 38 -11.06 -2.17 -6.62
C ASP A 38 -9.74 -1.62 -7.20
N SER A 39 -9.66 -1.22 -8.47
CA SER A 39 -8.39 -0.92 -9.13
C SER A 39 -7.66 0.27 -8.51
N ARG A 40 -8.34 1.39 -8.21
CA ARG A 40 -7.70 2.54 -7.53
C ARG A 40 -7.30 2.18 -6.11
N ALA A 41 -8.08 1.36 -5.42
CA ALA A 41 -7.77 0.89 -4.07
C ALA A 41 -6.53 0.00 -4.04
N ILE A 42 -6.44 -0.97 -4.94
CA ILE A 42 -5.27 -1.85 -5.11
C ILE A 42 -4.03 -1.01 -5.43
N LEU A 43 -4.15 -0.05 -6.35
CA LEU A 43 -3.06 0.85 -6.70
C LEU A 43 -2.59 1.66 -5.49
N ALA A 44 -3.52 2.28 -4.74
CA ALA A 44 -3.22 3.08 -3.56
C ALA A 44 -2.54 2.24 -2.46
N VAL A 45 -3.07 1.07 -2.13
CA VAL A 45 -2.48 0.16 -1.14
C VAL A 45 -1.09 -0.29 -1.56
N SER A 46 -0.92 -0.70 -2.82
CA SER A 46 0.37 -1.10 -3.36
C SER A 46 1.40 0.02 -3.30
N ALA A 47 0.98 1.25 -3.65
CA ALA A 47 1.83 2.43 -3.59
C ALA A 47 2.23 2.77 -2.15
N MET A 48 1.30 2.73 -1.18
CA MET A 48 1.61 2.97 0.24
C MET A 48 2.63 1.97 0.78
N VAL A 49 2.42 0.68 0.53
CA VAL A 49 3.33 -0.39 0.97
C VAL A 49 4.70 -0.25 0.30
N GLY A 50 4.72 -0.01 -1.02
CA GLY A 50 5.95 0.20 -1.80
C GLY A 50 6.73 1.42 -1.33
N ALA A 51 6.05 2.54 -1.08
CA ALA A 51 6.66 3.77 -0.57
C ALA A 51 7.33 3.56 0.79
N LEU A 52 6.67 2.80 1.69
CA LEU A 52 7.22 2.43 2.99
C LEU A 52 8.43 1.49 2.90
N ALA A 53 8.51 0.65 1.88
CA ALA A 53 9.68 -0.20 1.65
C ALA A 53 10.84 0.63 1.08
N ILE A 54 10.56 1.47 0.07
CA ILE A 54 11.56 2.33 -0.58
C ILE A 54 12.14 3.35 0.42
N SER A 55 11.29 4.01 1.20
CA SER A 55 11.73 5.03 2.18
C SER A 55 12.71 4.47 3.20
N ARG A 56 12.53 3.22 3.63
CA ARG A 56 13.42 2.54 4.59
C ARG A 56 14.79 2.17 4.02
N VAL A 57 14.92 2.05 2.70
CA VAL A 57 16.19 1.75 2.04
C VAL A 57 17.00 3.02 1.80
N LEU A 58 16.34 4.17 1.66
CA LEU A 58 16.99 5.45 1.41
C LEU A 58 17.70 5.98 2.66
N THR A 59 19.00 6.23 2.56
CA THR A 59 19.81 6.80 3.65
C THR A 59 19.71 8.32 3.73
N ASP A 60 19.34 9.00 2.64
CA ASP A 60 19.03 10.43 2.63
C ASP A 60 17.58 10.63 3.11
N SER A 61 17.44 11.20 4.31
CA SER A 61 16.15 11.47 4.93
C SER A 61 15.26 12.39 4.08
N ARG A 62 15.83 13.36 3.37
CA ARG A 62 15.04 14.24 2.49
C ARG A 62 14.42 13.47 1.33
N ARG A 63 15.16 12.50 0.78
CA ARG A 63 14.66 11.63 -0.29
C ARG A 63 13.63 10.63 0.22
N SER A 64 13.85 10.05 1.39
CA SER A 64 12.85 9.20 2.08
C SER A 64 11.52 9.94 2.26
N ASP A 65 11.56 11.14 2.82
CA ASP A 65 10.37 11.96 3.05
C ASP A 65 9.70 12.43 1.76
N ALA A 66 10.48 12.65 0.70
CA ALA A 66 9.95 13.01 -0.60
C ALA A 66 9.12 11.86 -1.19
N VAL A 67 9.60 10.62 -1.13
CA VAL A 67 8.85 9.44 -1.61
C VAL A 67 7.51 9.30 -0.89
N LEU A 68 7.52 9.40 0.44
CA LEU A 68 6.30 9.27 1.24
C LEU A 68 5.29 10.38 0.95
N ARG A 69 5.77 11.62 0.77
CA ARG A 69 4.91 12.76 0.41
C ARG A 69 4.34 12.62 -0.98
N THR A 70 5.16 12.29 -1.98
CA THR A 70 4.70 12.13 -3.36
C THR A 70 3.61 11.07 -3.49
N VAL A 71 3.75 9.93 -2.80
CA VAL A 71 2.71 8.90 -2.82
C VAL A 71 1.44 9.34 -2.10
N ARG A 72 1.57 10.01 -0.95
CA ARG A 72 0.41 10.59 -0.26
C ARG A 72 -0.33 11.56 -1.16
N ASP A 73 0.38 12.53 -1.75
CA ASP A 73 -0.20 13.58 -2.58
C ASP A 73 -0.89 12.98 -3.81
N GLY A 74 -0.27 11.97 -4.43
CA GLY A 74 -0.87 11.21 -5.54
C GLY A 74 -2.17 10.50 -5.16
N ILE A 75 -2.20 9.82 -4.00
CA ILE A 75 -3.41 9.15 -3.50
C ILE A 75 -4.52 10.15 -3.20
N VAL A 76 -4.19 11.30 -2.59
CA VAL A 76 -5.18 12.35 -2.30
C VAL A 76 -5.75 12.93 -3.60
N ALA A 77 -4.91 13.16 -4.61
CA ALA A 77 -5.37 13.62 -5.91
C ALA A 77 -6.31 12.60 -6.57
N MET A 78 -5.96 11.30 -6.54
CA MET A 78 -6.81 10.23 -7.08
C MET A 78 -8.19 10.15 -6.41
N ALA A 79 -8.30 10.51 -5.13
CA ALA A 79 -9.56 10.54 -4.39
C ALA A 79 -10.37 11.82 -4.62
N SER A 80 -9.76 12.84 -5.24
CA SER A 80 -10.38 14.15 -5.50
C SER A 80 -10.81 14.33 -6.96
N ASP A 81 -10.35 13.48 -7.87
CA ASP A 81 -10.82 13.42 -9.26
C ASP A 81 -12.16 12.66 -9.29
N GLU A 82 -13.26 13.41 -9.35
CA GLU A 82 -14.63 12.97 -9.76
C GLU A 82 -14.74 12.83 -11.28
#